data_AF-A0A2E7R194-F1
#
_entry.id   AF-A0A2E7R194-F1
#
_cell.length_a   1.000
_cell.length_b   1.000
_cell.length_c   1.000
_cell.angle_alpha   90.00
_cell.angle_beta   90.00
_cell.angle_gamma   90.00
#
_symmetry.space_group_name_H-M   'P 1'
#
loop_
_entity.id
_entity.type
_entity.pdbx_description
1 polymer ?
#
loop_
_entity_poly.entity_id
_entity_poly.type
_entity_poly.pdbx_seq_one_letter_code
_entity_poly.pdbx_strand_id
1 'polypeptide(L)'
;MSKNIPLTLACGDYAITRPLIDGVVKPDGIDLTVLTDMDSTTRHWRFYNNEDFDMAEASCSTYLVAKDQDKPFDAIPVFLHRRFRHGFIFINTQAGIKEPKDLIGKRVGIKHWQVTAILWMKGILEHEYGVPHRSIDWYQELDQDIPVELPRDIKLQTLPNNKSVEKMLSEGELDACIHSEIIKPFLIGDPRVARLFPDCKNEEINFYNKTGMFPIMHITGIKKEIIEQYPWIPINMFHAFNKAKAIAMREMVNPRIVPLAWYREAWEEQEELLGKDPWEYGLSEQNRKTLENMANYSYEQGLIKNKLKVEDLFLDVSQGRKRGEALQV
;
A
#
# COMPACT_ATOMS: atom_id res chain seq x y z
N MET A 1 0.81 -10.61 -39.42
CA MET A 1 0.99 -9.79 -38.21
C MET A 1 1.40 -10.72 -37.09
N SER A 2 2.49 -10.45 -36.38
CA SER A 2 2.83 -11.20 -35.16
C SER A 2 1.67 -11.05 -34.17
N LYS A 3 1.32 -12.12 -33.46
CA LYS A 3 0.28 -12.08 -32.43
C LYS A 3 0.78 -11.29 -31.21
N ASN A 4 -0.10 -10.53 -30.57
CA ASN A 4 0.18 -9.90 -29.27
C ASN A 4 0.48 -10.98 -28.22
N ILE A 5 1.26 -10.62 -27.20
CA ILE A 5 1.62 -11.53 -26.10
C ILE A 5 0.48 -11.56 -25.08
N PRO A 6 -0.13 -12.73 -24.81
CA PRO A 6 -1.18 -12.84 -23.79
C PRO A 6 -0.55 -12.75 -22.40
N LEU A 7 -1.03 -11.84 -21.57
CA LEU A 7 -0.57 -11.68 -20.19
C LEU A 7 -1.74 -11.40 -19.25
N THR A 8 -1.56 -11.73 -17.98
CA THR A 8 -2.50 -11.48 -16.90
C THR A 8 -2.01 -10.36 -15.99
N LEU A 9 -2.93 -9.50 -15.56
CA LEU A 9 -2.73 -8.50 -14.51
C LEU A 9 -3.80 -8.69 -13.43
N ALA A 10 -3.40 -9.05 -12.22
CA ALA A 10 -4.30 -9.02 -11.07
C ALA A 10 -4.22 -7.67 -10.36
N CYS A 11 -5.32 -6.93 -10.23
CA CYS A 11 -5.32 -5.65 -9.50
C CYS A 11 -6.67 -5.32 -8.88
N GLY A 12 -6.70 -4.29 -8.04
CA GLY A 12 -7.93 -3.73 -7.55
C GLY A 12 -8.74 -3.03 -8.64
N ASP A 13 -10.05 -3.04 -8.44
CA ASP A 13 -10.99 -2.41 -9.35
C ASP A 13 -11.17 -0.92 -9.01
N TYR A 14 -10.24 -0.09 -9.51
CA TYR A 14 -10.16 1.33 -9.21
C TYR A 14 -10.46 2.18 -10.43
N ALA A 15 -10.86 3.44 -10.22
CA ALA A 15 -11.04 4.39 -11.32
C ALA A 15 -9.78 4.48 -12.21
N ILE A 16 -8.59 4.53 -11.61
CA ILE A 16 -7.31 4.64 -12.32
C ILE A 16 -6.86 3.38 -13.08
N THR A 17 -7.45 2.22 -12.79
CA THR A 17 -7.20 0.95 -13.50
C THR A 17 -8.31 0.59 -14.49
N ARG A 18 -9.51 1.18 -14.32
CA ARG A 18 -10.68 0.90 -15.16
C ARG A 18 -10.44 1.05 -16.67
N PRO A 19 -9.71 2.06 -17.18
CA PRO A 19 -9.44 2.13 -18.62
C PRO A 19 -8.64 0.94 -19.17
N LEU A 20 -7.83 0.25 -18.35
CA LEU A 20 -7.18 -1.00 -18.74
C LEU A 20 -8.17 -2.17 -18.69
N ILE A 21 -8.97 -2.25 -17.63
CA ILE A 21 -9.99 -3.31 -17.43
C ILE A 21 -10.98 -3.32 -18.60
N ASP A 22 -11.45 -2.14 -19.01
CA ASP A 22 -12.46 -1.98 -20.06
C ASP A 22 -11.85 -2.00 -21.47
N GLY A 23 -10.51 -2.08 -21.58
CA GLY A 23 -9.80 -2.10 -22.85
C GLY A 23 -9.78 -0.76 -23.62
N VAL A 24 -10.16 0.34 -22.97
CA VAL A 24 -10.04 1.72 -23.49
C VAL A 24 -8.56 2.08 -23.71
N VAL A 25 -7.71 1.63 -22.80
CA VAL A 25 -6.25 1.67 -22.93
C VAL A 25 -5.77 0.24 -23.15
N LYS A 26 -5.02 0.03 -24.22
CA LYS A 26 -4.35 -1.25 -24.50
C LYS A 26 -2.85 -1.02 -24.50
N PRO A 27 -2.07 -1.77 -23.69
CA PRO A 27 -0.62 -1.73 -23.79
C PRO A 27 -0.15 -2.25 -25.14
N ASP A 28 0.83 -1.57 -25.73
CA ASP A 28 1.36 -1.91 -27.06
C ASP A 28 1.96 -3.33 -27.07
N GLY A 29 1.51 -4.15 -28.02
CA GLY A 29 2.02 -5.53 -28.22
C GLY A 29 1.52 -6.57 -27.21
N ILE A 30 0.66 -6.19 -26.26
CA ILE A 30 0.18 -7.05 -25.19
C ILE A 30 -1.34 -7.27 -25.33
N ASP A 31 -1.77 -8.52 -25.21
CA ASP A 31 -3.17 -8.90 -25.06
C ASP A 31 -3.42 -9.12 -23.55
N LEU A 32 -3.83 -8.06 -22.87
CA LEU A 32 -3.88 -8.01 -21.41
C LEU A 32 -5.24 -8.49 -20.88
N THR A 33 -5.22 -9.53 -20.05
CA THR A 33 -6.37 -9.98 -19.26
C THR A 33 -6.27 -9.42 -17.85
N VAL A 34 -7.23 -8.60 -17.43
CA VAL A 34 -7.24 -8.00 -16.08
C VAL A 34 -8.18 -8.78 -15.16
N LEU A 35 -7.68 -9.18 -13.99
CA LEU A 35 -8.39 -9.97 -12.99
C LEU A 35 -8.60 -9.13 -11.72
N THR A 36 -9.86 -8.93 -11.32
CA THR A 36 -10.22 -8.05 -10.20
C THR A 36 -11.01 -8.71 -9.08
N ASP A 37 -11.49 -9.94 -9.28
CA ASP A 37 -12.38 -10.65 -8.34
C ASP A 37 -11.60 -11.33 -7.20
N MET A 38 -10.92 -10.52 -6.39
CA MET A 38 -10.19 -10.95 -5.19
C MET A 38 -9.84 -9.77 -4.28
N ASP A 39 -9.77 -10.02 -2.97
CA ASP A 39 -9.24 -9.04 -2.03
C ASP A 39 -7.71 -8.93 -2.11
N SER A 40 -7.15 -7.90 -1.46
CA SER A 40 -5.70 -7.64 -1.54
C SER A 40 -4.86 -8.75 -0.90
N THR A 41 -5.29 -9.32 0.22
CA THR A 41 -4.54 -10.37 0.94
C THR A 41 -4.47 -11.63 0.06
N THR A 42 -5.60 -12.04 -0.50
CA THR A 42 -5.67 -13.17 -1.42
C THR A 42 -4.81 -12.94 -2.66
N ARG A 43 -4.87 -11.74 -3.26
CA ARG A 43 -4.07 -11.40 -4.44
C ARG A 43 -2.56 -11.47 -4.18
N HIS A 44 -2.11 -10.87 -3.08
CA HIS A 44 -0.68 -10.85 -2.73
C HIS A 44 -0.17 -12.26 -2.49
N TRP A 45 -0.91 -13.07 -1.72
CA TRP A 45 -0.55 -14.46 -1.46
C TRP A 45 -0.41 -15.27 -2.75
N ARG A 46 -1.41 -15.19 -3.64
CA ARG A 46 -1.40 -15.89 -4.93
C ARG A 46 -0.27 -15.43 -5.85
N PHE A 47 0.08 -14.15 -5.83
CA PHE A 47 1.20 -13.63 -6.61
C PHE A 47 2.55 -14.15 -6.09
N TYR A 48 2.82 -14.03 -4.79
CA TYR A 48 4.14 -14.36 -4.22
C TYR A 48 4.37 -15.86 -3.96
N ASN A 49 3.32 -16.64 -3.72
CA ASN A 49 3.43 -18.05 -3.34
C ASN A 49 2.98 -19.04 -4.42
N ASN A 50 1.96 -18.69 -5.21
CA ASN A 50 1.45 -19.58 -6.27
C ASN A 50 1.94 -19.18 -7.65
N GLU A 51 2.44 -17.95 -7.82
CA GLU A 51 2.85 -17.42 -9.12
C GLU A 51 1.69 -17.44 -10.13
N ASP A 52 0.46 -17.20 -9.66
CA ASP A 52 -0.78 -17.35 -10.45
C ASP A 52 -0.95 -16.30 -11.58
N PHE A 53 -0.17 -15.22 -11.56
CA PHE A 53 -0.32 -14.07 -12.47
C PHE A 53 1.03 -13.59 -13.01
N ASP A 54 1.05 -13.13 -14.26
CA ASP A 54 2.25 -12.54 -14.88
C ASP A 54 2.64 -11.22 -14.20
N MET A 55 1.62 -10.44 -13.83
CA MET A 55 1.74 -9.16 -13.13
C MET A 55 0.66 -9.04 -12.05
N ALA A 56 0.97 -8.34 -10.96
CA ALA A 56 -0.02 -8.05 -9.93
C ALA A 56 0.22 -6.71 -9.23
N GLU A 57 -0.86 -6.06 -8.81
CA GLU A 57 -0.81 -5.11 -7.72
C GLU A 57 -0.42 -5.84 -6.43
N ALA A 58 0.69 -5.45 -5.84
CA ALA A 58 1.28 -6.14 -4.69
C ALA A 58 1.66 -5.20 -3.55
N SER A 59 1.60 -5.71 -2.31
CA SER A 59 2.07 -5.05 -1.10
C SER A 59 3.52 -4.57 -1.24
N CYS A 60 3.77 -3.26 -1.11
CA CYS A 60 5.14 -2.74 -1.12
C CYS A 60 6.02 -3.33 -0.03
N SER A 61 5.46 -3.54 1.17
CA SER A 61 6.21 -4.11 2.29
C SER A 61 6.63 -5.56 2.00
N THR A 62 5.70 -6.37 1.47
CA THR A 62 6.01 -7.74 1.04
C THR A 62 7.00 -7.74 -0.14
N TYR A 63 6.91 -6.77 -1.05
CA TYR A 63 7.88 -6.61 -2.14
C TYR A 63 9.30 -6.36 -1.64
N LEU A 64 9.49 -5.52 -0.61
CA LEU A 64 10.82 -5.30 -0.02
C LEU A 64 11.41 -6.61 0.54
N VAL A 65 10.58 -7.42 1.22
CA VAL A 65 10.97 -8.75 1.70
C VAL A 65 11.34 -9.68 0.53
N ALA A 66 10.51 -9.70 -0.52
CA ALA A 66 10.75 -10.49 -1.72
C ALA A 66 12.09 -10.11 -2.36
N LYS A 67 12.40 -8.81 -2.43
CA LYS A 67 13.65 -8.29 -3.00
C LYS A 67 14.87 -8.62 -2.14
N ASP A 68 14.79 -8.47 -0.82
CA ASP A 68 15.88 -8.83 0.12
C ASP A 68 16.18 -10.33 0.11
N GLN A 69 15.19 -11.17 -0.18
CA GLN A 69 15.33 -12.63 -0.31
C GLN A 69 15.54 -13.13 -1.75
N ASP A 70 15.76 -12.23 -2.71
CA ASP A 70 15.96 -12.53 -4.14
C ASP A 70 14.89 -13.46 -4.75
N LYS A 71 13.62 -13.22 -4.41
CA LYS A 71 12.48 -13.92 -5.04
C LYS A 71 12.38 -13.58 -6.54
N PRO A 72 11.72 -14.42 -7.37
CA PRO A 72 11.67 -14.25 -8.81
C PRO A 72 10.67 -13.15 -9.29
N PHE A 73 10.61 -12.03 -8.58
CA PHE A 73 9.74 -10.90 -8.88
C PHE A 73 10.53 -9.59 -8.90
N ASP A 74 10.17 -8.71 -9.82
CA ASP A 74 10.59 -7.30 -9.85
C ASP A 74 9.35 -6.42 -9.94
N ALA A 75 9.53 -5.10 -9.98
CA ALA A 75 8.42 -4.15 -10.03
C ALA A 75 8.70 -2.98 -10.98
N ILE A 76 7.64 -2.41 -11.53
CA ILE A 76 7.67 -1.07 -12.14
C ILE A 76 7.17 -0.04 -11.12
N PRO A 77 7.59 1.24 -11.21
CA PRO A 77 7.22 2.28 -10.25
C PRO A 77 5.79 2.80 -10.53
N VAL A 78 4.82 1.90 -10.55
CA VAL A 78 3.39 2.17 -10.67
C VAL A 78 2.75 1.89 -9.32
N PHE A 79 2.14 2.91 -8.73
CA PHE A 79 1.66 2.88 -7.35
C PHE A 79 0.13 2.92 -7.31
N LEU A 80 -0.50 1.76 -7.47
CA LEU A 80 -1.95 1.64 -7.66
C LEU A 80 -2.75 1.99 -6.40
N HIS A 81 -2.11 2.01 -5.24
CA HIS A 81 -2.75 2.37 -3.98
C HIS A 81 -1.83 3.26 -3.14
N ARG A 82 -2.34 4.44 -2.79
CA ARG A 82 -1.76 5.36 -1.81
C ARG A 82 -2.83 5.71 -0.79
N ARG A 83 -2.42 5.92 0.47
CA ARG A 83 -3.36 6.32 1.52
C ARG A 83 -2.65 6.81 2.77
N PHE A 84 -3.20 7.81 3.44
CA PHE A 84 -2.87 8.02 4.84
C PHE A 84 -3.51 6.95 5.74
N ARG A 85 -2.86 6.61 6.85
CA ARG A 85 -3.28 5.49 7.70
C ARG A 85 -3.56 5.86 9.16
N HIS A 86 -3.52 7.15 9.52
CA HIS A 86 -3.85 7.62 10.86
C HIS A 86 -5.29 7.25 11.23
N GLY A 87 -6.24 7.40 10.29
CA GLY A 87 -7.64 7.02 10.49
C GLY A 87 -7.93 5.51 10.62
N PHE A 88 -6.90 4.66 10.58
CA PHE A 88 -6.99 3.20 10.63
C PHE A 88 -6.35 2.58 11.88
N ILE A 89 -6.06 3.40 12.89
CA ILE A 89 -5.80 2.93 14.24
C ILE A 89 -7.09 3.04 15.05
N PHE A 90 -7.56 1.91 15.52
CA PHE A 90 -8.76 1.79 16.33
C PHE A 90 -8.38 1.37 17.75
N ILE A 91 -9.08 1.91 18.74
CA ILE A 91 -8.85 1.65 20.17
C ILE A 91 -10.12 1.12 20.81
N ASN A 92 -9.97 0.30 21.84
CA ASN A 92 -11.06 0.02 22.75
C ASN A 92 -11.24 1.23 23.69
N THR A 93 -12.46 1.75 23.82
CA THR A 93 -12.76 2.96 24.59
C THR A 93 -12.54 2.80 26.10
N GLN A 94 -12.40 1.56 26.59
CA GLN A 94 -12.10 1.23 27.98
C GLN A 94 -10.61 0.98 28.24
N ALA A 95 -9.75 1.00 27.21
CA ALA A 95 -8.32 0.71 27.35
C ALA A 95 -7.47 1.84 27.95
N GLY A 96 -8.09 3.00 28.22
CA GLY A 96 -7.42 4.17 28.79
C GLY A 96 -6.46 4.89 27.83
N ILE A 97 -6.60 4.67 26.53
CA ILE A 97 -5.77 5.29 25.47
C ILE A 97 -6.39 6.63 25.06
N LYS A 98 -5.64 7.72 25.20
CA LYS A 98 -6.06 9.09 24.83
C LYS A 98 -5.12 9.72 23.81
N GLU A 99 -3.85 9.34 23.81
CA GLU A 99 -2.86 9.80 22.85
C GLU A 99 -2.00 8.63 22.35
N PRO A 100 -1.26 8.78 21.23
CA PRO A 100 -0.46 7.70 20.67
C PRO A 100 0.53 7.06 21.66
N LYS A 101 1.12 7.85 22.57
CA LYS A 101 2.06 7.35 23.58
C LYS A 101 1.46 6.35 24.56
N ASP A 102 0.14 6.37 24.75
CA ASP A 102 -0.55 5.40 25.60
C ASP A 102 -0.57 3.99 25.00
N LEU A 103 -0.13 3.81 23.74
CA LEU A 103 0.07 2.49 23.12
C LEU A 103 1.28 1.74 23.69
N ILE A 104 2.21 2.42 24.35
CA ILE A 104 3.39 1.79 24.95
C ILE A 104 2.93 0.76 26.00
N GLY A 105 3.36 -0.49 25.83
CA GLY A 105 2.99 -1.62 26.69
C GLY A 105 1.57 -2.15 26.48
N LYS A 106 0.85 -1.72 25.44
CA LYS A 106 -0.51 -2.20 25.13
C LYS A 106 -0.48 -3.43 24.22
N ARG A 107 -1.60 -4.16 24.24
CA ARG A 107 -1.89 -5.29 23.37
C ARG A 107 -2.53 -4.79 22.07
N VAL A 108 -1.81 -4.89 20.95
CA VAL A 108 -2.25 -4.32 19.67
C VAL A 108 -2.41 -5.40 18.61
N GLY A 109 -3.60 -5.47 18.02
CA GLY A 109 -3.94 -6.39 16.95
C GLY A 109 -3.60 -5.87 15.55
N ILE A 110 -3.12 -6.76 14.69
CA ILE A 110 -2.84 -6.50 13.27
C ILE A 110 -3.23 -7.73 12.43
N LYS A 111 -3.39 -7.58 11.11
CA LYS A 111 -3.60 -8.72 10.20
C LYS A 111 -2.38 -9.65 10.21
N HIS A 112 -1.23 -9.13 9.79
CA HIS A 112 0.10 -9.73 9.93
C HIS A 112 1.17 -8.63 9.82
N TRP A 113 2.40 -8.95 10.21
CA TRP A 113 3.51 -7.99 10.33
C TRP A 113 3.87 -7.26 9.02
N GLN A 114 3.78 -7.97 7.88
CA GLN A 114 4.18 -7.49 6.56
C GLN A 114 3.19 -6.57 5.86
N VAL A 115 1.95 -6.41 6.32
CA VAL A 115 0.99 -5.54 5.62
C VAL A 115 1.53 -4.11 5.51
N THR A 116 1.58 -3.53 4.30
CA THR A 116 2.17 -2.19 4.08
C THR A 116 1.56 -1.10 4.97
N ALA A 117 0.24 -1.14 5.21
CA ALA A 117 -0.42 -0.19 6.12
C ALA A 117 0.15 -0.28 7.55
N ILE A 118 0.47 -1.50 8.00
CA ILE A 118 1.04 -1.78 9.32
C ILE A 118 2.52 -1.42 9.35
N LEU A 119 3.28 -1.63 8.27
CA LEU A 119 4.65 -1.13 8.13
C LEU A 119 4.70 0.38 8.33
N TRP A 120 3.88 1.12 7.57
CA TRP A 120 3.79 2.58 7.65
C TRP A 120 3.38 3.06 9.03
N MET A 121 2.31 2.52 9.61
CA MET A 121 1.85 3.01 10.91
C MET A 121 2.84 2.72 12.03
N LYS A 122 3.55 1.57 12.02
CA LYS A 122 4.61 1.31 13.01
C LYS A 122 5.75 2.33 12.88
N GLY A 123 6.18 2.66 11.66
CA GLY A 123 7.21 3.69 11.43
C GLY A 123 6.75 5.09 11.81
N ILE A 124 5.54 5.49 11.40
CA ILE A 124 4.96 6.79 11.74
C ILE A 124 4.80 6.95 13.26
N LEU A 125 4.25 5.94 13.95
CA LEU A 125 4.11 5.94 15.41
C LEU A 125 5.46 6.14 16.12
N GLU A 126 6.51 5.47 15.62
CA GLU A 126 7.84 5.57 16.21
C GLU A 126 8.49 6.93 15.99
N HIS A 127 8.54 7.40 14.73
CA HIS A 127 9.30 8.58 14.34
C HIS A 127 8.55 9.90 14.60
N GLU A 128 7.21 9.90 14.51
CA GLU A 128 6.40 11.11 14.65
C GLU A 128 5.80 11.26 16.06
N TYR A 129 5.53 10.16 16.75
CA TYR A 129 4.85 10.16 18.05
C TYR A 129 5.69 9.60 19.20
N GLY A 130 6.89 9.06 18.93
CA GLY A 130 7.77 8.50 19.94
C GLY A 130 7.21 7.23 20.57
N VAL A 131 6.58 6.38 19.77
CA VAL A 131 6.01 5.07 20.17
C VAL A 131 6.82 3.97 19.49
N PRO A 132 7.89 3.46 20.12
CA PRO A 132 8.72 2.44 19.51
C PRO A 132 7.89 1.18 19.24
N HIS A 133 7.99 0.60 18.04
CA HIS A 133 7.22 -0.61 17.71
C HIS A 133 7.57 -1.79 18.63
N ARG A 134 8.79 -1.80 19.22
CA ARG A 134 9.27 -2.79 20.19
C ARG A 134 8.65 -2.65 21.59
N SER A 135 7.99 -1.53 21.86
CA SER A 135 7.35 -1.27 23.15
C SER A 135 5.92 -1.82 23.24
N ILE A 136 5.37 -2.34 22.15
CA ILE A 136 4.01 -2.86 22.02
C ILE A 136 4.01 -4.39 22.06
N ASP A 137 2.98 -5.00 22.67
CA ASP A 137 2.72 -6.42 22.61
C ASP A 137 1.79 -6.71 21.42
N TRP A 138 2.31 -7.31 20.35
CA TRP A 138 1.60 -7.47 19.09
C TRP A 138 0.90 -8.83 18.94
N TYR A 139 -0.27 -8.80 18.32
CA TYR A 139 -1.08 -9.98 18.01
C TYR A 139 -1.47 -9.97 16.53
N GLN A 140 -1.20 -11.05 15.81
CA GLN A 140 -1.55 -11.16 14.38
C GLN A 140 -2.57 -12.27 14.11
N GLU A 141 -3.44 -12.05 13.12
CA GLU A 141 -4.42 -13.06 12.67
C GLU A 141 -3.80 -14.09 11.73
N LEU A 142 -2.90 -13.65 10.85
CA LEU A 142 -2.39 -14.44 9.73
C LEU A 142 -0.87 -14.61 9.82
N ASP A 143 -0.38 -15.64 9.16
CA ASP A 143 1.04 -15.79 8.85
C ASP A 143 1.50 -14.71 7.86
N GLN A 144 2.82 -14.55 7.72
CA GLN A 144 3.37 -13.64 6.72
C GLN A 144 3.20 -14.19 5.30
N ASP A 145 2.98 -13.30 4.33
CA ASP A 145 2.96 -13.65 2.91
C ASP A 145 4.24 -14.36 2.46
N ILE A 146 5.40 -13.85 2.90
CA ILE A 146 6.72 -14.47 2.69
C ILE A 146 7.33 -14.73 4.07
N PRO A 147 7.81 -15.95 4.39
CA PRO A 147 8.41 -16.23 5.69
C PRO A 147 9.58 -15.27 6.03
N VAL A 148 9.55 -14.70 7.24
CA VAL A 148 10.61 -13.84 7.79
C VAL A 148 10.85 -14.21 9.25
N GLU A 149 12.12 -14.33 9.62
CA GLU A 149 12.53 -14.45 11.01
C GLU A 149 12.66 -13.05 11.63
N LEU A 150 11.70 -12.70 12.49
CA LEU A 150 11.74 -11.43 13.19
C LEU A 150 12.77 -11.42 14.33
N PRO A 151 13.38 -10.26 14.65
CA PRO A 151 14.20 -10.10 15.85
C PRO A 151 13.49 -10.56 17.12
N ARG A 152 14.22 -11.25 18.02
CA ARG A 152 13.68 -11.89 19.23
C ARG A 152 13.03 -10.93 20.22
N ASP A 153 13.40 -9.65 20.15
CA ASP A 153 12.89 -8.57 20.98
C ASP A 153 11.59 -7.96 20.44
N ILE A 154 11.12 -8.38 19.25
CA ILE A 154 9.77 -8.09 18.78
C ILE A 154 8.80 -9.09 19.42
N LYS A 155 7.87 -8.58 20.21
CA LYS A 155 6.84 -9.38 20.88
C LYS A 155 5.64 -9.56 19.95
N LEU A 156 5.64 -10.62 19.15
CA LEU A 156 4.55 -10.95 18.23
C LEU A 156 3.99 -12.34 18.53
N GLN A 157 2.67 -12.42 18.69
CA GLN A 157 1.94 -13.68 18.89
C GLN A 157 0.94 -13.90 17.76
N THR A 158 0.96 -15.08 17.14
CA THR A 158 -0.07 -15.48 16.19
C THR A 158 -1.31 -15.98 16.95
N LEU A 159 -2.46 -15.41 16.61
CA LEU A 159 -3.74 -15.79 17.18
C LEU A 159 -4.21 -17.13 16.61
N PRO A 160 -4.98 -17.92 17.37
CA PRO A 160 -5.63 -19.12 16.83
C PRO A 160 -6.73 -18.75 15.81
N ASN A 161 -6.96 -19.62 14.83
CA ASN A 161 -7.88 -19.41 13.70
C ASN A 161 -9.34 -19.04 14.07
N ASN A 162 -9.76 -19.29 15.31
CA ASN A 162 -11.10 -18.96 15.79
C ASN A 162 -11.21 -17.56 16.43
N LYS A 163 -10.10 -16.81 16.49
CA LYS A 163 -10.06 -15.43 16.99
C LYS A 163 -9.84 -14.44 15.84
N SER A 164 -10.33 -13.21 16.06
CA SER A 164 -10.15 -12.10 15.14
C SER A 164 -9.78 -10.83 15.92
N VAL A 165 -8.85 -10.05 15.39
CA VAL A 165 -8.39 -8.79 16.01
C VAL A 165 -9.51 -7.79 16.16
N GLU A 166 -10.43 -7.70 15.20
CA GLU A 166 -11.57 -6.77 15.27
C GLU A 166 -12.50 -7.14 16.43
N LYS A 167 -12.81 -8.44 16.56
CA LYS A 167 -13.66 -8.94 17.62
C LYS A 167 -12.99 -8.76 18.98
N MET A 168 -11.74 -9.21 19.11
CA MET A 168 -10.95 -9.06 20.33
C MET A 168 -10.79 -7.60 20.77
N LEU A 169 -10.67 -6.66 19.83
CA LEU A 169 -10.68 -5.23 20.12
C LEU A 169 -11.99 -4.82 20.79
N SER A 170 -13.13 -5.10 20.16
CA SER A 170 -14.45 -4.73 20.70
C SER A 170 -14.79 -5.43 22.02
N GLU A 171 -14.23 -6.61 22.28
CA GLU A 171 -14.41 -7.38 23.52
C GLU A 171 -13.42 -6.97 24.63
N GLY A 172 -12.43 -6.10 24.34
CA GLY A 172 -11.44 -5.64 25.31
C GLY A 172 -10.29 -6.63 25.57
N GLU A 173 -10.22 -7.71 24.78
CA GLU A 173 -9.08 -8.62 24.77
C GLU A 173 -7.83 -7.99 24.15
N LEU A 174 -8.02 -7.01 23.24
CA LEU A 174 -6.98 -6.12 22.72
C LEU A 174 -7.31 -4.68 23.05
N ASP A 175 -6.28 -3.89 23.29
CA ASP A 175 -6.40 -2.48 23.67
C ASP A 175 -6.54 -1.58 22.44
N ALA A 176 -5.88 -1.97 21.34
CA ALA A 176 -5.96 -1.31 20.05
C ALA A 176 -5.81 -2.29 18.88
N CYS A 177 -6.13 -1.83 17.67
CA CYS A 177 -5.90 -2.53 16.42
C CYS A 177 -5.42 -1.52 15.36
N ILE A 178 -4.41 -1.91 14.59
CA ILE A 178 -4.03 -1.22 13.36
C ILE A 178 -4.50 -2.08 12.20
N HIS A 179 -5.29 -1.51 11.29
CA HIS A 179 -5.92 -2.26 10.21
C HIS A 179 -5.69 -1.61 8.84
N SER A 180 -5.81 -2.39 7.75
CA SER A 180 -5.73 -1.88 6.37
C SER A 180 -7.08 -1.35 5.84
N GLU A 181 -8.16 -1.63 6.56
CA GLU A 181 -9.54 -1.28 6.22
C GLU A 181 -10.27 -0.71 7.43
N ILE A 182 -11.43 -0.07 7.20
CA ILE A 182 -12.29 0.32 8.31
C ILE A 182 -12.93 -0.94 8.89
N ILE A 183 -12.70 -1.19 10.17
CA ILE A 183 -13.16 -2.40 10.84
C ILE A 183 -14.68 -2.39 11.05
N LYS A 184 -15.29 -3.57 11.02
CA LYS A 184 -16.75 -3.72 11.12
C LYS A 184 -17.33 -3.10 12.40
N PRO A 185 -16.74 -3.28 13.61
CA PRO A 185 -17.27 -2.65 14.83
C PRO A 185 -17.38 -1.12 14.73
N PHE A 186 -16.40 -0.46 14.10
CA PHE A 186 -16.43 0.99 13.89
C PHE A 186 -17.52 1.39 12.88
N LEU A 187 -17.66 0.65 11.77
CA LEU A 187 -18.66 0.93 10.73
C LEU A 187 -20.10 0.86 11.26
N ILE A 188 -20.38 -0.08 12.17
CA ILE A 188 -21.72 -0.23 12.77
C ILE A 188 -21.94 0.70 13.99
N GLY A 189 -20.96 1.52 14.34
CA GLY A 189 -21.05 2.45 15.47
C GLY A 189 -20.99 1.79 16.85
N ASP A 190 -20.22 0.71 17.02
CA ASP A 190 -20.02 0.08 18.33
C ASP A 190 -19.35 1.10 19.29
N PRO A 191 -20.00 1.49 20.40
CA PRO A 191 -19.48 2.51 21.31
C PRO A 191 -18.21 2.07 22.06
N ARG A 192 -17.85 0.77 22.00
CA ARG A 192 -16.61 0.23 22.56
C ARG A 192 -15.40 0.51 21.69
N VAL A 193 -15.59 0.96 20.45
CA VAL A 193 -14.52 1.15 19.48
C VAL A 193 -14.49 2.60 18.99
N ALA A 194 -13.31 3.21 19.05
CA ALA A 194 -13.07 4.56 18.52
C ALA A 194 -11.80 4.58 17.67
N ARG A 195 -11.57 5.67 16.94
CA ARG A 195 -10.26 5.95 16.33
C ARG A 195 -9.32 6.50 17.40
N LEU A 196 -8.03 6.15 17.30
CA LEU A 196 -6.99 6.79 18.10
C LEU A 196 -6.89 8.29 17.81
N PHE A 197 -7.05 8.68 16.54
CA PHE A 197 -7.10 10.06 16.08
C PHE A 197 -8.53 10.42 15.69
N PRO A 198 -9.31 11.10 16.57
CA PRO A 198 -10.68 11.50 16.25
C PRO A 198 -10.74 12.41 15.01
N ASP A 199 -9.81 13.37 14.91
CA ASP A 199 -9.63 14.25 13.75
C ASP A 199 -8.48 13.76 12.87
N CYS A 200 -8.68 12.59 12.24
CA CYS A 200 -7.64 11.96 11.43
C CYS A 200 -7.24 12.81 10.23
N LYS A 201 -8.16 13.59 9.63
CA LYS A 201 -7.84 14.40 8.45
C LYS A 201 -6.82 15.49 8.79
N ASN A 202 -7.02 16.24 9.87
CA ASN A 202 -6.06 17.28 10.26
C ASN A 202 -4.71 16.68 10.69
N GLU A 203 -4.72 15.52 11.35
CA GLU A 203 -3.47 14.84 11.68
C GLU A 203 -2.69 14.39 10.42
N GLU A 204 -3.40 13.90 9.42
CA GLU A 204 -2.82 13.50 8.13
C GLU A 204 -2.25 14.70 7.35
N ILE A 205 -2.92 15.85 7.40
CA ILE A 205 -2.43 17.13 6.86
C ILE A 205 -1.16 17.57 7.60
N ASN A 206 -1.14 17.51 8.93
CA ASN A 206 0.03 17.87 9.74
C ASN A 206 1.23 16.98 9.40
N PHE A 207 1.00 15.67 9.30
CA PHE A 207 2.01 14.71 8.88
C PHE A 207 2.55 15.03 7.49
N TYR A 208 1.68 15.31 6.52
CA TYR A 208 2.10 15.65 5.16
C TYR A 208 2.88 16.97 5.12
N ASN A 209 2.43 18.02 5.82
CA ASN A 209 3.14 19.30 5.87
C ASN A 209 4.52 19.17 6.50
N LYS A 210 4.68 18.30 7.50
CA LYS A 210 5.96 18.05 8.17
C LYS A 210 6.91 17.20 7.33
N THR A 211 6.39 16.17 6.65
CA THR A 211 7.23 15.13 6.03
C THR A 211 7.24 15.16 4.50
N GLY A 212 6.23 15.74 3.87
CA GLY A 212 5.95 15.66 2.44
C GLY A 212 5.55 14.26 1.95
N MET A 213 5.34 13.30 2.86
CA MET A 213 5.07 11.91 2.48
C MET A 213 3.58 11.65 2.32
N PHE A 214 3.18 11.17 1.15
CA PHE A 214 1.88 10.52 0.94
C PHE A 214 2.10 9.02 0.77
N PRO A 215 1.80 8.19 1.80
CA PRO A 215 2.27 6.80 1.85
C PRO A 215 1.84 5.94 0.65
N ILE A 216 2.80 5.23 0.07
CA ILE A 216 2.62 4.27 -1.02
C ILE A 216 2.31 2.90 -0.40
N MET A 217 1.15 2.33 -0.75
CA MET A 217 0.68 1.04 -0.20
C MET A 217 1.09 -0.13 -1.08
N HIS A 218 0.81 -0.03 -2.38
CA HIS A 218 1.00 -1.11 -3.34
C HIS A 218 1.81 -0.64 -4.56
N ILE A 219 2.56 -1.57 -5.15
CA ILE A 219 3.29 -1.45 -6.42
C ILE A 219 2.70 -2.38 -7.48
N THR A 220 3.15 -2.27 -8.72
CA THR A 220 2.91 -3.27 -9.75
C THR A 220 4.12 -4.19 -9.89
N GLY A 221 3.98 -5.41 -9.37
CA GLY A 221 4.96 -6.48 -9.50
C GLY A 221 4.84 -7.21 -10.84
N ILE A 222 5.96 -7.71 -11.33
CA ILE A 222 6.10 -8.46 -12.58
C ILE A 222 7.02 -9.65 -12.30
N LYS A 223 6.67 -10.84 -12.80
CA LYS A 223 7.57 -11.99 -12.73
C LYS A 223 8.86 -11.74 -13.52
N LYS A 224 10.01 -12.19 -12.98
CA LYS A 224 11.31 -12.07 -13.65
C LYS A 224 11.33 -12.73 -15.04
N GLU A 225 10.70 -13.90 -15.19
CA GLU A 225 10.64 -14.63 -16.47
C GLU A 225 10.04 -13.79 -17.62
N ILE A 226 9.03 -12.96 -17.33
CA ILE A 226 8.37 -12.10 -18.32
C ILE A 226 9.31 -10.99 -18.78
N ILE A 227 10.11 -10.45 -17.86
CA ILE A 227 11.08 -9.39 -18.13
C ILE A 227 12.24 -9.93 -18.97
N GLU A 228 12.73 -11.12 -18.63
CA GLU A 228 13.80 -11.80 -19.37
C GLU A 228 13.38 -12.14 -20.80
N GLN A 229 12.14 -12.62 -20.97
CA GLN A 229 11.62 -12.99 -22.28
C GLN A 229 11.23 -11.77 -23.13
N TYR A 230 10.70 -10.72 -22.50
CA TYR A 230 10.18 -9.54 -23.18
C TYR A 230 10.53 -8.24 -22.43
N PRO A 231 11.79 -7.76 -22.55
CA PRO A 231 12.27 -6.59 -21.79
C PRO A 231 11.53 -5.27 -22.06
N TRP A 232 10.72 -5.21 -23.11
CA TRP A 232 9.91 -4.04 -23.47
C TRP A 232 8.55 -3.98 -22.76
N ILE A 233 8.09 -5.07 -22.14
CA ILE A 233 6.80 -5.11 -21.41
C ILE A 233 6.74 -4.10 -20.27
N PRO A 234 7.75 -4.00 -19.37
CA PRO A 234 7.71 -3.04 -18.26
C PRO A 234 7.44 -1.60 -18.71
N ILE A 235 8.10 -1.17 -19.80
CA ILE A 235 7.96 0.17 -20.37
C ILE A 235 6.55 0.35 -20.94
N ASN A 236 6.04 -0.59 -21.73
CA ASN A 236 4.71 -0.49 -22.33
C ASN A 236 3.59 -0.52 -21.29
N MET A 237 3.75 -1.32 -20.23
CA MET A 237 2.83 -1.33 -19.09
C MET A 237 2.87 -0.01 -18.32
N PHE A 238 4.07 0.55 -18.06
CA PHE A 238 4.20 1.85 -17.42
C PHE A 238 3.47 2.97 -18.18
N HIS A 239 3.59 2.99 -19.51
CA HIS A 239 2.86 3.93 -20.37
C HIS A 239 1.34 3.70 -20.30
N ALA A 240 0.91 2.45 -20.39
CA ALA A 240 -0.51 2.09 -20.34
C ALA A 240 -1.15 2.50 -19.00
N PHE A 241 -0.48 2.27 -17.87
CA PHE A 241 -0.94 2.72 -16.56
C PHE A 241 -1.00 4.24 -16.45
N ASN A 242 0.01 4.98 -16.93
CA ASN A 242 -0.02 6.44 -16.92
C ASN A 242 -1.18 6.99 -17.75
N LYS A 243 -1.41 6.42 -18.94
CA LYS A 243 -2.54 6.81 -19.80
C LYS A 243 -3.89 6.51 -19.14
N ALA A 244 -4.03 5.34 -18.52
CA ALA A 244 -5.26 4.96 -17.80
C ALA A 244 -5.54 5.91 -16.63
N LYS A 245 -4.53 6.19 -15.80
CA LYS A 245 -4.65 7.17 -14.71
C LYS A 245 -5.01 8.55 -15.23
N ALA A 246 -4.38 9.03 -16.30
CA ALA A 246 -4.67 10.36 -16.85
C ALA A 246 -6.12 10.51 -17.35
N ILE A 247 -6.69 9.46 -17.95
CA ILE A 247 -8.11 9.42 -18.33
C ILE A 247 -8.98 9.49 -17.07
N ALA A 248 -8.73 8.61 -16.09
CA ALA A 248 -9.51 8.55 -14.86
C ALA A 248 -9.48 9.86 -14.07
N MET A 249 -8.29 10.45 -13.89
CA MET A 249 -8.14 11.72 -13.17
C MET A 249 -8.90 12.87 -13.84
N ARG A 250 -8.95 12.89 -15.19
CA ARG A 250 -9.75 13.88 -15.93
C ARG A 250 -11.25 13.69 -15.71
N GLU A 251 -11.71 12.45 -15.66
CA GLU A 251 -13.13 12.13 -15.46
C GLU A 251 -13.58 12.44 -14.03
N MET A 252 -12.73 12.13 -13.04
CA MET A 252 -12.99 12.38 -11.62
C MET A 252 -13.15 13.87 -11.27
N VAL A 253 -12.78 14.81 -12.14
CA VAL A 253 -13.11 16.23 -11.94
C VAL A 253 -14.63 16.47 -11.90
N ASN A 254 -15.43 15.62 -12.53
CA ASN A 254 -16.89 15.74 -12.59
C ASN A 254 -17.56 15.21 -11.29
N PRO A 255 -18.13 16.07 -10.43
CA PRO A 255 -18.73 15.64 -9.16
C PRO A 255 -19.94 14.71 -9.31
N ARG A 256 -20.56 14.64 -10.49
CA ARG A 256 -21.79 13.85 -10.69
C ARG A 256 -21.55 12.34 -10.68
N ILE A 257 -20.30 11.88 -10.84
CA ILE A 257 -19.99 10.45 -10.89
C ILE A 257 -19.79 9.84 -9.49
N VAL A 258 -19.77 10.68 -8.44
CA VAL A 258 -19.65 10.24 -7.04
C VAL A 258 -20.78 10.88 -6.22
N PRO A 259 -21.61 10.11 -5.50
CA PRO A 259 -22.74 10.63 -4.74
C PRO A 259 -22.32 11.20 -3.38
N LEU A 260 -21.41 12.18 -3.38
CA LEU A 260 -20.97 12.90 -2.19
C LEU A 260 -21.37 14.38 -2.31
N ALA A 261 -22.05 14.90 -1.28
CA ALA A 261 -22.58 16.26 -1.28
C ALA A 261 -21.51 17.34 -1.45
N TRP A 262 -20.33 17.14 -0.86
CA TRP A 262 -19.20 18.07 -0.87
C TRP A 262 -18.00 17.52 -1.66
N TYR A 263 -18.28 16.78 -2.73
CA TYR A 263 -17.24 16.16 -3.55
C TYR A 263 -16.26 17.19 -4.12
N ARG A 264 -16.80 18.30 -4.64
CA ARG A 264 -16.00 19.29 -5.35
C ARG A 264 -15.06 20.03 -4.40
N GLU A 265 -15.56 20.39 -3.23
CA GLU A 265 -14.79 21.01 -2.16
C GLU A 265 -13.68 20.07 -1.67
N ALA A 266 -14.00 18.79 -1.43
CA ALA A 266 -12.99 17.80 -1.04
C ALA A 266 -11.91 17.59 -2.13
N TRP A 267 -12.28 17.67 -3.41
CA TRP A 267 -11.34 17.60 -4.52
C TRP A 267 -10.40 18.81 -4.56
N GLU A 268 -10.94 20.02 -4.42
CA GLU A 268 -10.17 21.28 -4.42
C GLU A 268 -9.22 21.35 -3.22
N GLU A 269 -9.67 21.00 -2.01
CA GLU A 269 -8.82 20.91 -0.83
C GLU A 269 -7.68 19.90 -1.00
N GLN A 270 -7.94 18.76 -1.67
CA GLN A 270 -6.91 17.78 -1.98
C GLN A 270 -5.89 18.34 -2.98
N GLU A 271 -6.34 19.01 -4.04
CA GLU A 271 -5.44 19.61 -5.04
C GLU A 271 -4.55 20.71 -4.43
N GLU A 272 -5.09 21.51 -3.50
CA GLU A 272 -4.32 22.53 -2.78
C GLU A 272 -3.21 21.92 -1.92
N LEU A 273 -3.50 20.79 -1.26
CA LEU A 273 -2.55 20.12 -0.36
C LEU A 273 -1.54 19.23 -1.11
N LEU A 274 -2.03 18.34 -1.98
CA LEU A 274 -1.27 17.25 -2.59
C LEU A 274 -0.90 17.53 -4.06
N GLY A 275 -1.36 18.65 -4.63
CA GLY A 275 -1.19 18.96 -6.04
C GLY A 275 -2.17 18.21 -6.94
N LYS A 276 -1.98 18.38 -8.26
CA LYS A 276 -2.92 17.90 -9.29
C LYS A 276 -2.85 16.39 -9.55
N ASP A 277 -1.75 15.75 -9.19
CA ASP A 277 -1.57 14.30 -9.36
C ASP A 277 -0.91 13.65 -8.13
N PRO A 278 -1.67 13.47 -7.02
CA PRO A 278 -1.17 12.77 -5.84
C PRO A 278 -0.81 11.30 -6.11
N TRP A 279 -1.29 10.75 -7.23
CA TRP A 279 -1.06 9.37 -7.68
C TRP A 279 0.02 9.32 -8.77
N GLU A 280 0.96 10.25 -8.77
CA GLU A 280 2.10 10.19 -9.69
C GLU A 280 2.83 8.83 -9.64
N TYR A 281 3.24 8.35 -10.82
CA TYR A 281 4.03 7.14 -11.00
C TYR A 281 5.47 7.55 -11.34
N GLY A 282 6.43 6.66 -11.17
CA GLY A 282 7.85 6.96 -11.39
C GLY A 282 8.60 7.30 -10.09
N LEU A 283 9.86 7.68 -10.22
CA LEU A 283 10.79 7.90 -9.11
C LEU A 283 11.10 9.40 -8.95
N SER A 284 10.04 10.22 -8.96
CA SER A 284 10.11 11.63 -8.61
C SER A 284 10.82 11.82 -7.26
N GLU A 285 11.30 13.03 -6.98
CA GLU A 285 11.94 13.34 -5.69
C GLU A 285 11.02 12.98 -4.50
N GLN A 286 9.73 13.25 -4.61
CA GLN A 286 8.74 12.94 -3.58
C GLN A 286 8.54 11.43 -3.39
N ASN A 287 8.45 10.68 -4.49
CA ASN A 287 8.33 9.22 -4.43
C ASN A 287 9.60 8.57 -3.88
N ARG A 288 10.78 9.05 -4.30
CA ARG A 288 12.08 8.59 -3.77
C ARG A 288 12.13 8.77 -2.26
N LYS A 289 11.83 9.96 -1.75
CA LYS A 289 11.79 10.22 -0.30
C LYS A 289 10.83 9.28 0.43
N THR A 290 9.65 9.05 -0.13
CA THR A 290 8.64 8.15 0.46
C THR A 290 9.13 6.69 0.48
N LEU A 291 9.70 6.21 -0.63
CA LEU A 291 10.23 4.86 -0.76
C LEU A 291 11.46 4.61 0.12
N GLU A 292 12.35 5.60 0.26
CA GLU A 292 13.52 5.54 1.17
C GLU A 292 13.07 5.37 2.62
N ASN A 293 12.08 6.15 3.07
CA ASN A 293 11.53 6.01 4.42
C ASN A 293 10.85 4.65 4.62
N MET A 294 10.10 4.16 3.64
CA MET A 294 9.51 2.82 3.68
C MET A 294 10.56 1.71 3.80
N ALA A 295 11.66 1.80 3.05
CA ALA A 295 12.77 0.86 3.13
C ALA A 295 13.47 0.91 4.51
N ASN A 296 13.68 2.12 5.05
CA ASN A 296 14.23 2.29 6.40
C ASN A 296 13.31 1.68 7.47
N TYR A 297 12.00 1.94 7.40
CA TYR A 297 11.02 1.34 8.31
C TYR A 297 11.02 -0.19 8.23
N SER A 298 11.12 -0.74 7.02
CA SER A 298 11.21 -2.19 6.82
C SER A 298 12.45 -2.78 7.50
N TYR A 299 13.60 -2.11 7.37
CA TYR A 299 14.84 -2.53 8.03
C TYR A 299 14.75 -2.43 9.56
N GLU A 300 14.26 -1.31 10.10
CA GLU A 300 14.12 -1.08 11.55
C GLU A 300 13.18 -2.09 12.21
N GLN A 301 12.12 -2.47 11.50
CA GLN A 301 11.09 -3.43 11.95
C GLN A 301 11.48 -4.89 11.71
N GLY A 302 12.70 -5.16 11.22
CA GLY A 302 13.25 -6.50 11.03
C GLY A 302 12.65 -7.30 9.88
N LEU A 303 12.02 -6.63 8.90
CA LEU A 303 11.44 -7.28 7.72
C LEU A 303 12.48 -7.60 6.65
N ILE A 304 13.47 -6.72 6.46
CA ILE A 304 14.60 -6.90 5.54
C ILE A 304 15.92 -6.87 6.30
N LYS A 305 16.90 -7.66 5.85
CA LYS A 305 18.23 -7.76 6.45
C LYS A 305 19.20 -6.72 5.89
N ASN A 306 18.99 -6.30 4.65
CA ASN A 306 19.83 -5.32 3.99
C ASN A 306 19.06 -4.01 3.76
N LYS A 307 19.73 -2.87 3.92
CA LYS A 307 19.16 -1.58 3.51
C LYS A 307 19.12 -1.51 1.99
N LEU A 308 17.94 -1.68 1.41
CA LEU A 308 17.71 -1.55 -0.02
C LEU A 308 17.73 -0.07 -0.43
N LYS A 309 18.38 0.23 -1.56
CA LYS A 309 18.36 1.56 -2.17
C LYS A 309 17.22 1.64 -3.18
N VAL A 310 16.60 2.81 -3.32
CA VAL A 310 15.45 3.00 -4.22
C VAL A 310 15.79 2.69 -5.66
N GLU A 311 17.03 2.96 -6.09
CA GLU A 311 17.53 2.66 -7.44
C GLU A 311 17.48 1.17 -7.76
N ASP A 312 17.60 0.32 -6.75
CA ASP A 312 17.62 -1.13 -6.91
C ASP A 312 16.21 -1.76 -6.77
N LEU A 313 15.20 -0.96 -6.42
CA LEU A 313 13.84 -1.42 -6.16
C LEU A 313 12.98 -1.55 -7.41
N PHE A 314 13.30 -0.91 -8.52
CA PHE A 314 12.40 -0.89 -9.68
C PHE A 314 13.15 -1.06 -10.98
N LEU A 315 12.48 -1.66 -11.96
CA LEU A 315 12.97 -1.74 -13.33
C LEU A 315 13.08 -0.34 -13.94
N ASP A 316 14.12 -0.13 -14.75
CA ASP A 316 14.25 1.10 -15.53
C ASP A 316 13.15 1.14 -16.61
N VAL A 317 12.23 2.09 -16.45
CA VAL A 317 11.14 2.35 -17.40
C VAL A 317 11.42 3.57 -18.27
N SER A 318 12.64 4.11 -18.24
CA SER A 318 13.05 5.23 -19.08
C SER A 318 13.28 4.80 -20.53
N GLN A 319 12.98 5.70 -21.47
CA GLN A 319 13.26 5.49 -22.91
C GLN A 319 14.49 6.30 -23.39
N GLY A 320 15.30 6.77 -22.45
CA GLY A 320 16.42 7.67 -22.70
C GLY A 320 16.03 9.16 -22.78
N ARG A 321 17.04 10.04 -22.75
CA ARG A 321 16.87 11.49 -22.66
C ARG A 321 16.09 12.05 -23.88
N LYS A 322 15.06 12.87 -23.61
CA LYS A 322 14.20 13.55 -24.61
C LYS A 322 13.42 12.59 -25.53
N ARG A 323 13.11 11.38 -25.06
CA ARG A 323 12.29 10.39 -25.77
C ARG A 323 11.12 9.96 -24.89
N GLY A 324 9.96 9.72 -25.51
CA GLY A 324 8.68 9.60 -24.80
C GLY A 324 8.12 10.98 -24.42
N GLU A 325 6.81 11.06 -24.16
CA GLU A 325 6.26 12.22 -23.44
C GLU A 325 7.07 12.39 -22.15
N ALA A 326 7.28 13.62 -21.69
CA ALA A 326 8.07 13.92 -20.49
C ALA A 326 7.38 13.37 -19.23
N LEU A 327 7.41 12.04 -19.07
CA LEU A 327 7.11 11.34 -17.84
C LEU A 327 8.24 11.74 -16.91
N GLN A 328 7.93 12.58 -15.93
CA GLN A 328 8.90 12.99 -14.93
C GLN A 328 9.42 11.71 -14.27
N VAL A 329 10.69 11.39 -14.55
CA VAL A 329 11.41 10.28 -13.92
C VAL A 329 11.72 10.66 -12.49
#